data_AF-A0A8T7HR55-F1
#
_entry.id   AF-A0A8T7HR55-F1
#
_cell.length_a   1.000
_cell.length_b   1.000
_cell.length_c   1.000
_cell.angle_alpha   90.00
_cell.angle_beta   90.00
_cell.angle_gamma   90.00
#
_symmetry.space_group_name_H-M   'P 1'
#
loop_
_entity.id
_entity.type
_entity.pdbx_description
1 polymer ?
#
loop_
_entity_poly.entity_id
_entity_poly.type
_entity_poly.pdbx_seq_one_letter_code
_entity_poly.pdbx_strand_id
1 'polypeptide(L)'
;MKISMVNPSQYFRLANGVMIKNISELPGALEKMDRATFSKHVTSARNDFAKWIFEVYSEQKLSDMIGPIKDKGIMARTISAYILTSSNTGSVGGKSAQVQANMPQAATKPAVIPAAKSDMSSADKASLQAGSQGSPQPVQNMTTLPPILKKPAAPEQRKNELTPDQFFKENPIIIENRIEAKKESLVREHLEMLSIKDDGAIEKQAELFKDTYAKVYQQMAFLRKNGFDTKLCELMVARIPARIKLFETTHDIKDALTLQRMINEAIDEMNAMR
;
A
#
# COMPACT_ATOMS: atom_id res chain seq x y z
N MET A 1 -16.76 10.48 -19.14
CA MET A 1 -16.78 9.27 -19.99
C MET A 1 -18.15 9.18 -20.67
N LYS A 2 -18.25 9.21 -22.01
CA LYS A 2 -19.53 8.90 -22.67
C LYS A 2 -19.74 7.41 -22.50
N ILE A 3 -20.80 7.02 -21.79
CA ILE A 3 -21.32 5.65 -21.82
C ILE A 3 -21.90 5.46 -23.22
N SER A 4 -21.03 5.28 -24.22
CA SER A 4 -21.46 5.02 -25.58
C SER A 4 -22.16 3.68 -25.56
N MET A 5 -23.42 3.66 -25.96
CA MET A 5 -24.14 2.42 -26.24
C MET A 5 -23.29 1.60 -27.20
N VAL A 6 -22.86 0.44 -26.73
CA VAL A 6 -22.09 -0.51 -27.52
C VAL A 6 -23.05 -1.30 -28.41
N ASN A 7 -22.60 -1.63 -29.63
CA ASN A 7 -23.40 -2.43 -30.54
C ASN A 7 -23.69 -3.81 -29.89
N PRO A 8 -24.90 -4.37 -30.04
CA PRO A 8 -25.23 -5.68 -29.48
C PRO A 8 -24.30 -6.82 -29.92
N SER A 9 -23.63 -6.68 -31.07
CA SER A 9 -22.62 -7.62 -31.57
C SER A 9 -21.31 -7.60 -30.77
N GLN A 10 -21.04 -6.53 -30.01
CA GLN A 10 -19.83 -6.32 -29.22
C GLN A 10 -20.04 -6.60 -27.72
N TYR A 11 -21.21 -7.10 -27.32
CA TYR A 11 -21.46 -7.51 -25.94
C TYR A 11 -20.59 -8.71 -25.55
N PHE A 12 -20.08 -8.70 -24.33
CA PHE A 12 -19.29 -9.82 -23.83
C PHE A 12 -20.21 -10.94 -23.37
N ARG A 13 -20.10 -12.12 -24.02
CA ARG A 13 -20.90 -13.30 -23.69
C ARG A 13 -20.13 -14.20 -22.73
N LEU A 14 -20.67 -14.38 -21.53
CA LEU A 14 -20.14 -15.32 -20.55
C LEU A 14 -20.53 -16.76 -20.91
N ALA A 15 -19.78 -17.73 -20.41
CA ALA A 15 -20.02 -19.16 -20.68
C ALA A 15 -21.35 -19.67 -20.09
N ASN A 16 -21.93 -18.93 -19.14
CA ASN A 16 -23.24 -19.20 -18.54
C ASN A 16 -24.40 -18.52 -19.30
N GLY A 17 -24.13 -17.88 -20.44
CA GLY A 17 -25.13 -17.17 -21.26
C GLY A 17 -25.44 -15.74 -20.81
N VAL A 18 -24.91 -15.29 -19.67
CA VAL A 18 -25.06 -13.90 -19.21
C VAL A 18 -24.26 -12.97 -20.14
N MET A 19 -24.85 -11.83 -20.49
CA MET A 19 -24.26 -10.83 -21.38
C MET A 19 -23.90 -9.58 -20.59
N ILE A 20 -22.67 -9.09 -20.76
CA ILE A 20 -22.19 -7.84 -20.18
C ILE A 20 -22.22 -6.78 -21.27
N LYS A 21 -23.02 -5.72 -21.07
CA LYS A 21 -23.30 -4.71 -22.11
C LYS A 21 -22.34 -3.53 -22.05
N ASN A 22 -21.84 -3.22 -20.86
CA ASN A 22 -20.99 -2.06 -20.61
C ASN A 22 -19.89 -2.37 -19.57
N ILE A 23 -18.81 -1.57 -19.58
CA ILE A 23 -17.72 -1.70 -18.59
C ILE A 23 -18.24 -1.51 -17.15
N SER A 24 -19.27 -0.68 -16.94
CA SER A 24 -19.82 -0.42 -15.60
C SER A 24 -20.54 -1.62 -14.98
N GLU A 25 -21.08 -2.53 -15.80
CA GLU A 25 -21.68 -3.80 -15.38
C GLU A 25 -20.63 -4.86 -15.02
N LEU A 26 -19.40 -4.73 -15.53
CA LEU A 26 -18.36 -5.74 -15.40
C LEU A 26 -17.97 -6.03 -13.93
N PRO A 27 -17.75 -5.04 -13.03
CA PRO A 27 -17.44 -5.32 -11.63
C PRO A 27 -18.53 -6.14 -10.92
N GLY A 28 -19.80 -5.76 -11.10
CA GLY A 28 -20.92 -6.48 -10.49
C GLY A 28 -21.12 -7.88 -11.09
N ALA A 29 -20.85 -8.03 -12.39
CA ALA A 29 -20.85 -9.33 -13.05
C ALA A 29 -19.72 -10.23 -12.52
N LEU A 30 -18.51 -9.67 -12.34
CA LEU A 30 -17.36 -10.38 -11.78
C LEU A 30 -17.67 -10.90 -10.38
N GLU A 31 -18.17 -10.06 -9.47
CA GLU A 31 -18.49 -10.45 -8.09
C GLU A 31 -19.43 -11.66 -8.01
N LYS A 32 -20.50 -11.64 -8.81
CA LYS A 32 -21.51 -12.70 -8.91
C LYS A 32 -21.06 -13.91 -9.73
N MET A 33 -19.92 -13.82 -10.44
CA MET A 33 -19.45 -14.88 -11.32
C MET A 33 -18.84 -16.04 -10.53
N ASP A 34 -19.23 -17.25 -10.91
CA ASP A 34 -18.64 -18.47 -10.38
C ASP A 34 -17.18 -18.63 -10.84
N ARG A 35 -16.36 -19.21 -9.96
CA ARG A 35 -14.93 -19.44 -10.23
C ARG A 35 -14.70 -20.25 -11.52
N ALA A 36 -15.52 -21.26 -11.78
CA ALA A 36 -15.42 -22.10 -12.98
C ALA A 36 -15.66 -21.30 -14.28
N THR A 37 -16.62 -20.37 -14.26
CA THR A 37 -16.89 -19.47 -15.39
C THR A 37 -15.75 -18.49 -15.59
N PHE A 38 -15.23 -17.91 -14.48
CA PHE A 38 -14.13 -16.96 -14.52
C PHE A 38 -12.85 -17.59 -15.09
N SER A 39 -12.47 -18.80 -14.67
CA SER A 39 -11.28 -19.50 -15.15
C SER A 39 -11.30 -19.87 -16.64
N LYS A 40 -12.48 -19.87 -17.30
CA LYS A 40 -12.56 -20.07 -18.76
C LYS A 40 -12.14 -18.83 -19.56
N HIS A 41 -12.35 -17.65 -18.98
CA HIS A 41 -12.04 -16.34 -19.58
C HIS A 41 -10.67 -15.81 -19.15
N VAL A 42 -10.20 -16.22 -17.98
CA VAL A 42 -8.91 -15.79 -17.41
C VAL A 42 -8.04 -17.02 -17.18
N THR A 43 -7.05 -17.20 -18.04
CA THR A 43 -6.02 -18.23 -17.91
C THR A 43 -4.67 -17.61 -17.53
N SER A 44 -3.64 -18.43 -17.31
CA SER A 44 -2.28 -17.93 -17.09
C SER A 44 -1.80 -17.07 -18.27
N ALA A 45 -2.08 -17.50 -19.50
CA ALA A 45 -1.60 -16.86 -20.72
C ALA A 45 -2.52 -15.75 -21.25
N ARG A 46 -3.84 -15.80 -21.00
CA ARG A 46 -4.80 -14.86 -21.60
C ARG A 46 -5.80 -14.31 -20.58
N ASN A 47 -6.28 -13.10 -20.85
CA ASN A 47 -7.38 -12.47 -20.13
C ASN A 47 -8.37 -11.90 -21.16
N ASP A 48 -9.48 -12.60 -21.37
CA ASP A 48 -10.46 -12.24 -22.39
C ASP A 48 -11.19 -10.93 -22.06
N PHE A 49 -11.28 -10.56 -20.77
CA PHE A 49 -11.84 -9.26 -20.35
C PHE A 49 -10.92 -8.09 -20.74
N ALA A 50 -9.61 -8.24 -20.55
CA ALA A 50 -8.63 -7.23 -20.95
C ALA A 50 -8.70 -6.96 -22.46
N LYS A 51 -8.67 -8.05 -23.25
CA LYS A 51 -8.78 -7.99 -24.70
C LYS A 51 -10.08 -7.33 -25.15
N TRP A 52 -11.22 -7.71 -24.56
CA TRP A 52 -12.52 -7.11 -24.89
C TRP A 52 -12.57 -5.61 -24.60
N ILE A 53 -12.05 -5.17 -23.44
CA ILE A 53 -11.99 -3.74 -23.08
C ILE A 53 -11.16 -2.97 -24.09
N PHE A 54 -10.01 -3.51 -24.49
CA PHE A 54 -9.16 -2.92 -25.51
C PHE A 54 -9.85 -2.84 -26.87
N GLU A 55 -10.43 -3.94 -27.35
CA GLU A 55 -11.02 -4.00 -28.70
C GLU A 55 -12.32 -3.21 -28.85
N VAL A 56 -13.16 -3.18 -27.81
CA VAL A 56 -14.50 -2.56 -27.89
C VAL A 56 -14.49 -1.09 -27.46
N TYR A 57 -13.64 -0.73 -26.49
CA TYR A 57 -13.62 0.63 -25.93
C TYR A 57 -12.33 1.40 -26.24
N SER A 58 -11.32 0.74 -26.82
CA SER A 58 -10.00 1.33 -27.05
C SER A 58 -9.32 1.85 -25.78
N GLU A 59 -9.68 1.30 -24.62
CA GLU A 59 -9.19 1.69 -23.29
C GLU A 59 -7.90 0.91 -22.93
N GLN A 60 -6.80 1.25 -23.60
CA GLN A 60 -5.52 0.54 -23.46
C GLN A 60 -4.99 0.52 -22.02
N LYS A 61 -5.04 1.67 -21.32
CA LYS A 61 -4.55 1.79 -19.95
C LYS A 61 -5.26 0.82 -18.99
N LEU A 62 -6.57 0.68 -19.13
CA LEU A 62 -7.35 -0.26 -18.31
C LEU A 62 -7.04 -1.71 -18.68
N SER A 63 -6.95 -2.01 -19.97
CA SER A 63 -6.59 -3.35 -20.46
C SER A 63 -5.24 -3.81 -19.91
N ASP A 64 -4.21 -2.97 -20.00
CA ASP A 64 -2.86 -3.29 -19.54
C ASP A 64 -2.82 -3.50 -18.02
N MET A 65 -3.59 -2.72 -17.27
CA MET A 65 -3.70 -2.82 -15.82
C MET A 65 -4.35 -4.13 -15.37
N ILE A 66 -5.41 -4.59 -16.05
CA ILE A 66 -6.13 -5.82 -15.66
C ILE A 66 -5.58 -7.09 -16.29
N GLY A 67 -4.81 -6.99 -17.38
CA GLY A 67 -4.17 -8.10 -18.07
C GLY A 67 -3.46 -9.12 -17.15
N PRO A 68 -2.58 -8.67 -16.21
CA PRO A 68 -1.86 -9.58 -15.32
C PRO A 68 -2.72 -10.10 -14.15
N ILE A 69 -3.88 -9.51 -13.88
CA ILE A 69 -4.68 -9.85 -12.70
C ILE A 69 -5.43 -11.17 -12.92
N LYS A 70 -5.18 -12.16 -12.07
CA LYS A 70 -5.84 -13.48 -12.11
C LYS A 70 -6.87 -13.69 -11.01
N ASP A 71 -6.96 -12.75 -10.06
CA ASP A 71 -7.96 -12.78 -9.00
C ASP A 71 -9.20 -11.97 -9.41
N LYS A 72 -10.37 -12.60 -9.25
CA LYS A 72 -11.68 -11.99 -9.53
C LYS A 72 -11.90 -10.70 -8.73
N GLY A 73 -11.62 -10.75 -7.43
CA GLY A 73 -11.96 -9.69 -6.49
C GLY A 73 -11.08 -8.46 -6.70
N ILE A 74 -9.78 -8.69 -6.90
CA ILE A 74 -8.83 -7.62 -7.24
C ILE A 74 -9.23 -6.98 -8.57
N MET A 75 -9.53 -7.77 -9.60
CA MET A 75 -9.93 -7.26 -10.92
C MET A 75 -11.18 -6.38 -10.85
N ALA A 76 -12.21 -6.82 -10.12
CA ALA A 76 -13.44 -6.03 -9.93
C ALA A 76 -13.16 -4.68 -9.26
N ARG A 77 -12.33 -4.66 -8.20
CA ARG A 77 -11.94 -3.42 -7.51
C ARG A 77 -11.13 -2.48 -8.41
N THR A 78 -10.18 -3.01 -9.16
CA THR A 78 -9.35 -2.23 -10.10
C THR A 78 -10.22 -1.56 -11.15
N ILE A 79 -11.18 -2.28 -11.74
CA ILE A 79 -12.11 -1.73 -12.73
C ILE A 79 -13.01 -0.66 -12.09
N SER A 80 -13.57 -0.93 -10.91
CA SER A 80 -14.40 0.05 -10.18
C SER A 80 -13.63 1.33 -9.87
N ALA A 81 -12.39 1.22 -9.37
CA ALA A 81 -11.52 2.37 -9.10
C ALA A 81 -11.19 3.15 -10.39
N TYR A 82 -10.94 2.45 -11.50
CA TYR A 82 -10.74 3.09 -12.79
C TYR A 82 -11.98 3.87 -13.23
N ILE A 83 -13.18 3.29 -13.13
CA ILE A 83 -14.42 3.97 -13.52
C ILE A 83 -14.62 5.26 -12.69
N LEU A 84 -14.38 5.19 -11.37
CA LEU A 84 -14.49 6.35 -10.48
C LEU A 84 -13.48 7.45 -10.83
N THR A 85 -12.22 7.10 -11.07
CA THR A 85 -11.17 8.08 -11.42
C THR A 85 -11.36 8.67 -12.82
N SER A 86 -11.77 7.85 -13.78
CA SER A 86 -12.07 8.26 -15.16
C SER A 86 -13.35 9.11 -15.27
N SER A 87 -14.25 9.03 -14.29
CA SER A 87 -15.43 9.91 -14.22
C SER A 87 -15.05 11.35 -13.84
N ASN A 88 -14.02 11.53 -13.01
CA ASN A 88 -13.60 12.83 -12.49
C ASN A 88 -12.61 13.56 -13.42
N THR A 89 -11.91 12.82 -14.29
CA THR A 89 -10.89 13.37 -15.21
C THR A 89 -11.45 13.90 -16.53
N GLY A 90 -12.78 13.91 -16.69
CA GLY A 90 -13.45 14.36 -17.90
C GLY A 90 -13.43 15.88 -18.11
N SER A 91 -12.27 16.47 -18.41
CA SER A 91 -12.21 17.75 -19.17
C SER A 91 -10.83 18.18 -19.69
N VAL A 92 -9.73 17.44 -19.46
CA VAL A 92 -8.39 17.95 -19.83
C VAL A 92 -7.63 16.97 -20.72
N GLY A 93 -7.73 17.18 -22.04
CA GLY A 93 -6.79 16.66 -23.04
C GLY A 93 -6.96 15.18 -23.39
N GLY A 94 -6.86 14.72 -24.62
CA GLY A 94 -6.37 15.35 -25.83
C GLY A 94 -6.36 14.29 -26.92
N LYS A 95 -6.45 14.76 -28.16
CA LYS A 95 -6.36 14.03 -29.43
C LYS A 95 -5.31 12.90 -29.38
N SER A 96 -5.75 11.64 -29.31
CA SER A 96 -4.90 10.51 -29.70
C SER A 96 -4.91 10.43 -31.22
N ALA A 97 -3.76 10.74 -31.81
CA ALA A 97 -3.51 10.68 -33.24
C ALA A 97 -3.76 9.25 -33.77
N GLN A 98 -4.50 9.14 -34.87
CA GLN A 98 -4.42 7.99 -35.77
C GLN A 98 -3.00 7.90 -36.30
N VAL A 99 -2.20 7.00 -35.75
CA VAL A 99 -0.97 6.54 -36.40
C VAL A 99 -1.34 5.29 -37.20
N GLN A 100 -1.54 5.49 -38.50
CA GLN A 100 -1.50 4.40 -39.47
C GLN A 100 -0.10 3.80 -39.47
N ALA A 101 -0.04 2.48 -39.29
CA ALA A 101 1.18 1.70 -39.37
C ALA A 101 1.78 1.78 -40.78
N ASN A 102 3.00 2.29 -40.88
CA ASN A 102 3.90 1.98 -41.98
C ASN A 102 5.21 1.49 -41.37
N MET A 103 5.50 0.20 -41.59
CA MET A 103 6.79 -0.44 -41.33
C MET A 103 7.90 0.24 -42.15
N PRO A 104 9.13 0.31 -41.62
CA PRO A 104 10.16 -0.54 -42.22
C PRO A 104 11.15 -1.16 -41.22
N GLN A 105 11.76 -2.26 -41.67
CA GLN A 105 12.91 -2.95 -41.06
C GLN A 105 14.22 -2.20 -41.32
N ALA A 106 15.17 -2.22 -40.36
CA ALA A 106 16.55 -2.72 -40.52
C ALA A 106 17.56 -2.12 -39.50
N ALA A 107 18.25 -3.05 -38.82
CA ALA A 107 19.62 -3.08 -38.27
C ALA A 107 20.49 -1.80 -38.14
N THR A 108 21.17 -1.61 -36.99
CA THR A 108 22.60 -1.98 -36.76
C THR A 108 23.21 -1.36 -35.48
N LYS A 109 23.81 -2.25 -34.67
CA LYS A 109 25.07 -2.18 -33.88
C LYS A 109 25.39 -1.10 -32.79
N PRO A 110 26.30 -1.46 -31.84
CA PRO A 110 26.50 -0.78 -30.55
C PRO A 110 27.84 -0.01 -30.44
N ALA A 111 27.88 0.98 -29.55
CA ALA A 111 29.08 1.66 -29.02
C ALA A 111 28.60 2.62 -27.91
N VAL A 112 29.32 3.01 -26.85
CA VAL A 112 30.66 2.79 -26.27
C VAL A 112 30.55 3.38 -24.85
N ILE A 113 31.18 2.74 -23.87
CA ILE A 113 31.34 3.23 -22.49
C ILE A 113 32.54 4.20 -22.43
N PRO A 114 32.49 5.26 -21.62
CA PRO A 114 33.70 5.65 -20.90
C PRO A 114 33.49 5.87 -19.39
N ALA A 115 34.56 5.56 -18.67
CA ALA A 115 34.72 5.67 -17.23
C ALA A 115 35.43 6.99 -16.81
N ALA A 116 35.13 7.49 -15.62
CA ALA A 116 35.98 8.38 -14.78
C ALA A 116 35.41 8.31 -13.33
N LYS A 117 36.15 7.93 -12.27
CA LYS A 117 37.15 8.68 -11.45
C LYS A 117 36.60 10.03 -10.95
N SER A 118 36.76 10.51 -9.72
CA SER A 118 37.32 10.08 -8.41
C SER A 118 37.05 11.22 -7.40
N ASP A 119 37.49 11.06 -6.14
CA ASP A 119 37.76 12.09 -5.10
C ASP A 119 36.63 12.35 -4.07
N MET A 120 36.76 11.95 -2.80
CA MET A 120 37.62 12.39 -1.66
C MET A 120 37.30 13.79 -1.08
N SER A 121 36.90 13.82 0.21
CA SER A 121 37.21 14.81 1.28
C SER A 121 36.04 14.89 2.29
N SER A 122 36.16 14.45 3.55
CA SER A 122 36.62 15.20 4.76
C SER A 122 35.88 16.54 4.95
N ALA A 123 35.46 17.02 6.12
CA ALA A 123 35.35 16.60 7.52
C ALA A 123 34.51 17.71 8.23
N ASP A 124 34.14 17.50 9.50
CA ASP A 124 33.85 18.49 10.58
C ASP A 124 32.57 18.09 11.35
N LYS A 125 32.62 17.60 12.60
CA LYS A 125 33.05 18.19 13.89
C LYS A 125 32.36 19.50 14.27
N ALA A 126 31.34 19.38 15.12
CA ALA A 126 31.08 20.19 16.33
C ALA A 126 29.68 19.81 16.86
N SER A 127 29.27 20.00 18.11
CA SER A 127 29.87 20.15 19.44
C SER A 127 28.71 20.62 20.34
N LEU A 128 28.49 19.93 21.46
CA LEU A 128 28.04 20.45 22.77
C LEU A 128 26.73 21.26 22.95
N GLN A 129 25.92 20.76 23.91
CA GLN A 129 25.19 21.41 25.03
C GLN A 129 23.74 20.89 25.11
N ALA A 130 23.32 20.08 26.09
CA ALA A 130 23.34 20.21 27.56
C ALA A 130 22.45 21.35 28.10
N GLY A 131 21.28 20.99 28.63
CA GLY A 131 20.35 21.81 29.42
C GLY A 131 19.10 20.96 29.72
N SER A 132 19.04 20.21 30.83
CA SER A 132 18.78 20.60 32.23
C SER A 132 17.30 20.92 32.53
N GLN A 133 16.69 19.97 33.26
CA GLN A 133 15.83 20.12 34.44
C GLN A 133 14.52 20.91 34.38
N GLY A 134 13.44 20.22 34.78
CA GLY A 134 12.18 20.84 35.19
C GLY A 134 11.03 19.86 35.34
N SER A 135 10.87 19.28 36.53
CA SER A 135 9.65 18.61 37.02
C SER A 135 9.72 18.63 38.55
N PRO A 136 8.62 18.46 39.31
CA PRO A 136 7.19 18.60 39.00
C PRO A 136 6.46 19.48 40.05
N GLN A 137 5.19 19.83 39.81
CA GLN A 137 4.25 20.19 40.89
C GLN A 137 2.96 19.37 40.78
N PRO A 138 2.40 18.86 41.89
CA PRO A 138 1.18 18.08 41.92
C PRO A 138 -0.04 19.00 42.11
N VAL A 139 -1.01 18.94 41.21
CA VAL A 139 -2.29 19.61 41.40
C VAL A 139 -3.32 18.55 41.80
N GLN A 140 -3.69 18.57 43.07
CA GLN A 140 -4.83 17.85 43.61
C GLN A 140 -6.10 18.53 43.08
N ASN A 141 -7.00 17.76 42.44
CA ASN A 141 -8.38 18.16 42.29
C ASN A 141 -9.28 16.93 42.43
N MET A 142 -10.08 16.95 43.49
CA MET A 142 -11.13 15.98 43.77
C MET A 142 -12.35 16.35 42.94
N THR A 143 -12.75 15.47 42.02
CA THR A 143 -14.06 15.54 41.37
C THR A 143 -14.83 14.28 41.71
N THR A 144 -15.93 14.51 42.42
CA THR A 144 -16.94 13.57 42.88
C THR A 144 -17.62 12.85 41.71
N LEU A 145 -17.66 11.52 41.78
CA LEU A 145 -18.41 10.64 40.87
C LEU A 145 -19.91 10.60 41.23
N PRO A 146 -20.82 10.67 40.26
CA PRO A 146 -22.25 10.41 40.46
C PRO A 146 -22.58 8.90 40.58
N PRO A 147 -23.75 8.55 41.13
CA PRO A 147 -24.08 7.20 41.60
C PRO A 147 -24.30 6.18 40.48
N ILE A 148 -23.89 4.96 40.82
CA ILE A 148 -23.91 3.70 40.09
C ILE A 148 -25.31 3.36 39.56
N LEU A 149 -25.44 3.32 38.24
CA LEU A 149 -26.57 2.70 37.53
C LEU A 149 -26.49 1.17 37.68
N LYS A 150 -27.60 0.57 38.12
CA LYS A 150 -27.76 -0.86 38.34
C LYS A 150 -27.41 -1.67 37.08
N LYS A 151 -26.47 -2.59 37.28
CA LYS A 151 -26.00 -3.61 36.34
C LYS A 151 -27.18 -4.50 35.87
N PRO A 152 -27.48 -4.57 34.56
CA PRO A 152 -28.46 -5.52 34.04
C PRO A 152 -27.95 -6.96 34.23
N ALA A 153 -28.89 -7.87 34.51
CA ALA A 153 -28.65 -9.27 34.79
C ALA A 153 -27.80 -9.94 33.70
N ALA A 154 -26.81 -10.71 34.14
CA ALA A 154 -25.83 -11.39 33.29
C ALA A 154 -26.52 -12.40 32.36
N PRO A 155 -26.26 -12.37 31.04
CA PRO A 155 -26.65 -13.44 30.15
C PRO A 155 -25.89 -14.72 30.51
N GLU A 156 -26.64 -15.82 30.57
CA GLU A 156 -26.20 -17.17 30.84
C GLU A 156 -24.95 -17.55 30.01
N GLN A 157 -23.94 -18.04 30.73
CA GLN A 157 -22.61 -18.36 30.23
C GLN A 157 -22.65 -19.45 29.14
N ARG A 158 -22.32 -19.08 27.90
CA ARG A 158 -21.92 -20.04 26.86
C ARG A 158 -20.51 -20.56 27.19
N LYS A 159 -20.43 -21.75 27.77
CA LYS A 159 -19.20 -22.35 28.33
C LYS A 159 -18.13 -22.84 27.34
N ASN A 160 -18.11 -22.40 26.08
CA ASN A 160 -17.14 -22.89 25.08
C ASN A 160 -16.51 -21.76 24.26
N GLU A 161 -16.14 -20.64 24.89
CA GLU A 161 -15.21 -19.71 24.25
C GLU A 161 -13.79 -20.22 24.48
N LEU A 162 -13.20 -20.83 23.45
CA LEU A 162 -11.75 -21.05 23.41
C LEU A 162 -11.07 -19.72 23.65
N THR A 163 -10.12 -19.70 24.59
CA THR A 163 -9.33 -18.49 24.82
C THR A 163 -8.55 -18.17 23.54
N PRO A 164 -8.31 -16.89 23.23
CA PRO A 164 -7.53 -16.49 22.05
C PRO A 164 -6.21 -17.27 21.92
N ASP A 165 -5.53 -17.53 23.04
CA ASP A 165 -4.29 -18.30 23.08
C ASP A 165 -4.45 -19.77 22.69
N GLN A 166 -5.58 -20.41 23.03
CA GLN A 166 -5.88 -21.78 22.58
C GLN A 166 -6.19 -21.81 21.09
N PHE A 167 -6.92 -20.81 20.58
CA PHE A 167 -7.23 -20.71 19.16
C PHE A 167 -5.98 -20.61 18.28
N PHE A 168 -4.98 -19.82 18.70
CA PHE A 168 -3.72 -19.68 17.97
C PHE A 168 -2.82 -20.92 18.05
N LYS A 169 -2.88 -21.68 19.15
CA LYS A 169 -2.14 -22.96 19.27
C LYS A 169 -2.70 -24.04 18.36
N GLU A 170 -4.02 -24.12 18.19
CA GLU A 170 -4.65 -25.17 17.39
C GLU A 170 -4.62 -24.89 15.88
N ASN A 171 -4.28 -23.68 15.44
CA ASN A 171 -4.35 -23.27 14.02
C ASN A 171 -3.07 -22.60 13.49
N PRO A 172 -1.89 -23.28 13.52
CA PRO A 172 -0.61 -22.70 13.09
C PRO A 172 -0.62 -22.26 11.61
N ILE A 173 -1.36 -22.96 10.75
CA ILE A 173 -1.46 -22.67 9.31
C ILE A 173 -2.12 -21.31 9.04
N ILE A 174 -3.06 -20.89 9.88
CA ILE A 174 -3.75 -19.59 9.72
C ILE A 174 -2.78 -18.44 10.03
N ILE A 175 -1.90 -18.62 11.01
CA ILE A 175 -0.89 -17.62 11.38
C ILE A 175 0.13 -17.49 10.26
N GLU A 176 0.64 -18.61 9.75
CA GLU A 176 1.65 -18.64 8.69
C GLU A 176 1.13 -18.00 7.39
N ASN A 177 -0.08 -18.36 6.95
CA ASN A 177 -0.73 -17.74 5.79
C ASN A 177 -0.97 -16.22 5.98
N ARG A 178 -1.26 -15.78 7.21
CA ARG A 178 -1.49 -14.36 7.49
C ARG A 178 -0.18 -13.57 7.52
N ILE A 179 0.91 -14.17 8.01
CA ILE A 179 2.26 -13.61 7.96
C ILE A 179 2.72 -13.50 6.50
N GLU A 180 2.50 -14.54 5.70
CA GLU A 180 2.91 -14.60 4.30
C GLU A 180 2.11 -13.61 3.43
N ALA A 181 0.80 -13.54 3.62
CA ALA A 181 -0.04 -12.53 2.96
C ALA A 181 0.36 -11.10 3.36
N LYS A 182 0.75 -10.87 4.63
CA LYS A 182 1.22 -9.55 5.09
C LYS A 182 2.59 -9.23 4.46
N LYS A 183 3.50 -10.21 4.33
CA LYS A 183 4.77 -10.04 3.60
C LYS A 183 4.54 -9.69 2.13
N GLU A 184 3.67 -10.42 1.44
CA GLU A 184 3.39 -10.17 0.01
C GLU A 184 2.72 -8.81 -0.23
N SER A 185 1.79 -8.41 0.65
CA SER A 185 1.17 -7.08 0.63
C SER A 185 2.23 -5.99 0.78
N LEU A 186 3.15 -6.15 1.73
CA LEU A 186 4.17 -5.17 2.05
C LEU A 186 5.25 -5.08 0.95
N VAL A 187 5.51 -6.18 0.25
CA VAL A 187 6.37 -6.23 -0.95
C VAL A 187 5.69 -5.59 -2.15
N ARG A 188 4.37 -5.75 -2.31
CA ARG A 188 3.61 -5.21 -3.45
C ARG A 188 3.38 -3.70 -3.34
N GLU A 189 3.03 -3.19 -2.15
CA GLU A 189 3.03 -1.74 -1.88
C GLU A 189 4.44 -1.16 -2.05
N HIS A 190 5.48 -1.90 -1.66
CA HIS A 190 6.86 -1.52 -1.93
C HIS A 190 7.14 -1.40 -3.42
N LEU A 191 6.75 -2.38 -4.23
CA LEU A 191 7.05 -2.39 -5.65
C LEU A 191 6.40 -1.22 -6.40
N GLU A 192 5.22 -0.79 -5.97
CA GLU A 192 4.55 0.41 -6.50
C GLU A 192 5.23 1.71 -6.06
N MET A 193 5.75 1.78 -4.84
CA MET A 193 6.59 2.92 -4.40
C MET A 193 7.95 2.97 -5.12
N LEU A 194 8.50 1.85 -5.60
CA LEU A 194 9.84 1.80 -6.20
C LEU A 194 9.89 2.19 -7.67
N SER A 195 8.78 2.57 -8.30
CA SER A 195 8.78 3.23 -9.60
C SER A 195 9.07 4.74 -9.48
N ILE A 196 9.96 5.12 -8.57
CA ILE A 196 10.47 6.48 -8.44
C ILE A 196 11.66 6.61 -9.41
N LYS A 197 11.39 7.09 -10.62
CA LYS A 197 12.44 7.54 -11.57
C LYS A 197 12.63 9.05 -11.54
N ASP A 198 11.89 9.75 -10.68
CA ASP A 198 11.90 11.20 -10.57
C ASP A 198 12.64 11.57 -9.29
N ASP A 199 13.73 12.33 -9.42
CA ASP A 199 14.55 12.81 -8.30
C ASP A 199 13.66 13.54 -7.27
N GLY A 200 12.63 14.26 -7.72
CA GLY A 200 11.70 14.97 -6.85
C GLY A 200 10.81 14.05 -5.99
N ALA A 201 10.69 12.77 -6.33
CA ALA A 201 9.97 11.82 -5.49
C ALA A 201 10.86 11.23 -4.38
N ILE A 202 12.19 11.22 -4.54
CA ILE A 202 13.11 10.76 -3.49
C ILE A 202 13.16 11.76 -2.34
N GLU A 203 13.22 13.05 -2.64
CA GLU A 203 13.17 14.13 -1.64
C GLU A 203 11.85 14.10 -0.84
N LYS A 204 10.72 13.92 -1.53
CA LYS A 204 9.41 13.75 -0.89
C LYS A 204 9.37 12.53 0.02
N GLN A 205 10.01 11.44 -0.38
CA GLN A 205 10.08 10.23 0.42
C GLN A 205 10.95 10.43 1.68
N ALA A 206 12.08 11.13 1.56
CA ALA A 206 12.91 11.48 2.72
C ALA A 206 12.13 12.37 3.71
N GLU A 207 11.37 13.34 3.21
CA GLU A 207 10.52 14.20 4.04
C GLU A 207 9.41 13.41 4.74
N LEU A 208 8.77 12.48 4.03
CA LEU A 208 7.78 11.57 4.62
C LEU A 208 8.36 10.73 5.78
N PHE A 209 9.61 10.27 5.64
CA PHE A 209 10.29 9.54 6.70
C PHE A 209 10.56 10.43 7.93
N LYS A 210 10.97 11.69 7.74
CA LYS A 210 11.16 12.65 8.84
C LYS A 210 9.85 12.94 9.56
N ASP A 211 8.77 13.18 8.82
CA ASP A 211 7.45 13.42 9.38
C ASP A 211 6.94 12.22 10.19
N THR A 212 7.13 11.02 9.66
CA THR A 212 6.73 9.78 10.33
C THR A 212 7.56 9.54 11.59
N TYR A 213 8.87 9.78 11.53
CA TYR A 213 9.75 9.73 12.70
C TYR A 213 9.32 10.74 13.79
N ALA A 214 8.97 11.97 13.41
CA ALA A 214 8.48 12.97 14.36
C ALA A 214 7.19 12.52 15.06
N LYS A 215 6.24 11.93 14.33
CA LYS A 215 5.00 11.36 14.90
C LYS A 215 5.27 10.20 15.87
N VAL A 216 6.19 9.30 15.50
CA VAL A 216 6.64 8.20 16.38
C VAL A 216 7.20 8.75 17.68
N TYR A 217 8.03 9.79 17.61
CA TYR A 217 8.61 10.43 18.80
C TYR A 217 7.54 11.10 19.68
N GLN A 218 6.55 11.77 19.08
CA GLN A 218 5.42 12.36 19.81
C GLN A 218 4.57 11.30 20.52
N GLN A 219 4.29 10.17 19.85
CA GLN A 219 3.56 9.04 20.42
C GLN A 219 4.32 8.41 21.59
N MET A 220 5.63 8.22 21.45
CA MET A 220 6.49 7.72 22.51
C MET A 220 6.50 8.66 23.73
N ALA A 221 6.58 9.97 23.51
CA ALA A 221 6.48 10.97 24.58
C ALA A 221 5.11 10.92 25.29
N PHE A 222 4.03 10.68 24.56
CA PHE A 222 2.70 10.46 25.13
C PHE A 222 2.65 9.19 25.99
N LEU A 223 3.18 8.06 25.51
CA LEU A 223 3.25 6.81 26.28
C LEU A 223 4.02 7.00 27.59
N ARG A 224 5.17 7.68 27.54
CA ARG A 224 5.96 7.99 28.74
C ARG A 224 5.17 8.80 29.78
N LYS A 225 4.38 9.80 29.33
CA LYS A 225 3.53 10.60 30.23
C LYS A 225 2.43 9.77 30.92
N ASN A 226 2.03 8.64 30.32
CA ASN A 226 1.05 7.72 30.90
C ASN A 226 1.69 6.58 31.71
N GLY A 227 3.01 6.62 31.94
CA GLY A 227 3.71 5.65 32.80
C GLY A 227 4.13 4.35 32.12
N PHE A 228 4.06 4.26 30.78
CA PHE A 228 4.57 3.11 30.03
C PHE A 228 6.11 3.14 29.94
N ASP A 229 6.77 1.97 30.03
CA ASP A 229 8.22 1.85 29.81
C ASP A 229 8.55 1.88 28.31
N THR A 230 9.13 2.99 27.86
CA THR A 230 9.45 3.24 26.45
C THR A 230 10.90 2.93 26.07
N LYS A 231 11.72 2.33 26.96
CA LYS A 231 13.16 2.13 26.71
C LYS A 231 13.48 1.34 25.44
N LEU A 232 12.69 0.29 25.16
CA LEU A 232 12.89 -0.51 23.94
C LEU A 232 12.61 0.32 22.69
N CYS A 233 11.49 1.04 22.65
CA CYS A 233 11.14 1.96 21.56
C CYS A 233 12.22 3.04 21.37
N GLU A 234 12.75 3.60 22.46
CA GLU A 234 13.84 4.60 22.41
C GLU A 234 15.09 4.05 21.72
N LEU A 235 15.50 2.81 22.06
CA LEU A 235 16.65 2.15 21.43
C LEU A 235 16.44 1.90 19.93
N MET A 236 15.23 1.56 19.52
CA MET A 236 14.88 1.34 18.11
C MET A 236 14.89 2.67 17.33
N VAL A 237 14.23 3.70 17.88
CA VAL A 237 14.05 5.01 17.24
C VAL A 237 15.35 5.81 17.18
N ALA A 238 16.27 5.64 18.13
CA ALA A 238 17.55 6.35 18.18
C ALA A 238 18.44 6.15 16.93
N ARG A 239 18.24 5.06 16.17
CA ARG A 239 19.03 4.74 14.97
C ARG A 239 18.45 5.33 13.68
N ILE A 240 17.19 5.77 13.71
CA ILE A 240 16.44 6.22 12.51
C ILE A 240 17.04 7.49 11.89
N PRO A 241 17.42 8.55 12.64
CA PRO A 241 17.95 9.78 12.03
C PRO A 241 19.22 9.56 11.19
N ALA A 242 20.13 8.70 11.65
CA ALA A 242 21.34 8.37 10.90
C ALA A 242 21.02 7.63 9.59
N ARG A 243 19.96 6.81 9.60
CA ARG A 243 19.49 6.08 8.40
C ARG A 243 18.75 6.99 7.42
N ILE A 244 17.99 7.99 7.91
CA ILE A 244 17.40 9.03 7.05
C ILE A 244 18.52 9.76 6.31
N LYS A 245 19.54 10.25 7.03
CA LYS A 245 20.66 10.97 6.41
C LYS A 245 21.45 10.12 5.41
N LEU A 246 21.62 8.83 5.70
CA LEU A 246 22.24 7.89 4.77
C LEU A 246 21.40 7.79 3.48
N PHE A 247 20.09 7.59 3.60
CA PHE A 247 19.18 7.52 2.46
C PHE A 247 19.16 8.81 1.62
N GLU A 248 19.14 9.98 2.26
CA GLU A 248 19.25 11.28 1.58
C GLU A 248 20.55 11.43 0.79
N THR A 249 21.62 10.72 1.18
CA THR A 249 22.90 10.79 0.48
C THR A 249 22.99 9.75 -0.62
N THR A 250 22.61 8.51 -0.32
CA THR A 250 22.78 7.36 -1.23
C THR A 250 21.68 7.30 -2.28
N HIS A 251 20.48 7.80 -1.96
CA HIS A 251 19.26 7.62 -2.74
C HIS A 251 19.00 6.12 -3.05
N ASP A 252 19.57 5.20 -2.26
CA ASP A 252 19.42 3.77 -2.47
C ASP A 252 18.06 3.32 -1.93
N ILE A 253 17.29 2.71 -2.81
CA ILE A 253 16.05 2.01 -2.52
C ILE A 253 16.19 1.11 -1.28
N LYS A 254 17.30 0.37 -1.15
CA LYS A 254 17.53 -0.56 -0.03
C LYS A 254 17.60 0.15 1.32
N ASP A 255 18.13 1.36 1.36
CA ASP A 255 18.17 2.18 2.58
C ASP A 255 16.76 2.64 2.96
N ALA A 256 15.93 3.05 1.98
CA ALA A 256 14.52 3.34 2.22
C ALA A 256 13.75 2.12 2.75
N LEU A 257 13.96 0.93 2.19
CA LEU A 257 13.33 -0.31 2.69
C LEU A 257 13.66 -0.54 4.17
N THR A 258 14.96 -0.40 4.50
CA THR A 258 15.48 -0.63 5.84
C THR A 258 14.88 0.37 6.82
N LEU A 259 14.80 1.63 6.42
CA LEU A 259 14.24 2.72 7.21
C LEU A 259 12.73 2.52 7.45
N GLN A 260 11.97 2.18 6.42
CA GLN A 260 10.54 1.86 6.53
C GLN A 260 10.32 0.70 7.51
N ARG A 261 11.13 -0.36 7.41
CA ARG A 261 11.05 -1.50 8.32
C ARG A 261 11.30 -1.07 9.78
N MET A 262 12.37 -0.30 10.02
CA MET A 262 12.69 0.17 11.37
C MET A 262 11.58 1.05 11.97
N ILE A 263 10.97 1.92 11.17
CA ILE A 263 9.84 2.75 11.59
C ILE A 263 8.62 1.88 11.92
N ASN A 264 8.28 0.92 11.06
CA ASN A 264 7.14 0.04 11.26
C ASN A 264 7.32 -0.84 12.51
N GLU A 265 8.51 -1.41 12.71
CA GLU A 265 8.82 -2.18 13.93
C GLU A 265 8.65 -1.34 15.19
N ALA A 266 9.10 -0.08 15.18
CA ALA A 266 8.89 0.82 16.32
C ALA A 266 7.40 1.16 16.55
N ILE A 267 6.63 1.33 15.49
CA ILE A 267 5.17 1.58 15.57
C ILE A 267 4.45 0.35 16.14
N ASP A 268 4.78 -0.85 15.67
CA ASP A 268 4.19 -2.09 16.14
C ASP A 268 4.47 -2.30 17.64
N GLU A 269 5.70 -2.05 18.09
CA GLU A 269 6.08 -2.13 19.51
C GLU A 269 5.30 -1.12 20.36
N MET A 270 5.17 0.14 19.91
CA MET A 270 4.37 1.15 20.62
C MET A 270 2.88 0.80 20.66
N ASN A 271 2.35 0.15 19.64
CA ASN A 271 0.96 -0.27 19.60
C ASN A 271 0.71 -1.47 20.52
N ALA A 272 1.70 -2.34 20.72
CA ALA A 272 1.63 -3.45 21.67
C ALA A 272 1.60 -3.00 23.14
N MET A 273 2.06 -1.77 23.42
CA MET A 273 2.01 -1.17 24.77
C MET A 273 0.64 -0.59 25.13
N ARG A 274 -0.27 -0.40 24.17
CA ARG A 274 -1.61 0.19 24.40
C ARG A 274 -2.62 -0.86 24.82
#